data_AF-A0A8J8IXU4-F1
#
_entry.id   AF-A0A8J8IXU4-F1
#
_cell.length_a   1.000
_cell.length_b   1.000
_cell.length_c   1.000
_cell.angle_alpha   90.00
_cell.angle_beta   90.00
_cell.angle_gamma   90.00
#
_symmetry.space_group_name_H-M   'P 1'
#
loop_
_entity.id
_entity.type
_entity.pdbx_description
1 polymer ?
#
loop_
_entity_poly.entity_id
_entity_poly.type
_entity_poly.pdbx_seq_one_letter_code
_entity_poly.pdbx_strand_id
1 'polypeptide(L)'
;MKVVLKPLFDAPLTPDFIEVIKAKLVGKEIKEGDTVEIELLGKVLQFKVMYSEPKLIRVNKNTKIELTEEEIFSLTLDFDEEIKDVFLSKKWIIALFENKVLILNQKGHKIFNQRFDNLREVKISDETIVVIHDDGKKLTIIHI
;
A
#
# COMPACT_ATOMS: atom_id res chain seq x y z
N MET A 1 3.01 9.71 17.67
CA MET A 1 2.24 10.67 16.85
C MET A 1 3.14 11.16 15.73
N LYS A 2 2.87 10.72 14.50
CA LYS A 2 3.72 11.00 13.34
C LYS A 2 2.86 11.39 12.14
N VAL A 3 3.34 12.32 11.33
CA VAL A 3 2.77 12.68 10.02
C VAL A 3 3.91 12.76 9.02
N VAL A 4 3.74 12.11 7.87
CA VAL A 4 4.64 12.21 6.72
C VAL A 4 3.91 12.94 5.61
N LEU A 5 4.50 14.02 5.11
CA LEU A 5 3.94 14.86 4.06
C LEU A 5 4.78 14.76 2.79
N LYS A 6 4.12 14.78 1.64
CA LYS A 6 4.75 14.94 0.33
C LYS A 6 4.41 16.32 -0.24
N PRO A 7 5.40 17.17 -0.55
CA PRO A 7 5.18 18.40 -1.29
C PRO A 7 4.55 18.10 -2.66
N LEU A 8 3.49 18.84 -3.04
CA LEU A 8 2.89 18.76 -4.38
C LEU A 8 3.46 19.80 -5.35
N PHE A 9 4.72 20.19 -5.14
CA PHE A 9 5.45 21.17 -5.92
C PHE A 9 6.92 20.78 -6.01
N ASP A 10 7.59 21.28 -7.05
CA ASP A 10 8.98 20.95 -7.36
C ASP A 10 9.90 22.12 -6.94
N ALA A 11 10.12 22.23 -5.62
CA ALA A 11 11.06 23.20 -5.05
C ALA A 11 11.71 22.65 -3.78
N PRO A 12 13.02 22.89 -3.58
CA PRO A 12 13.73 22.40 -2.41
C PRO A 12 13.19 23.07 -1.13
N LEU A 13 12.85 22.25 -0.14
CA LEU A 13 12.52 22.71 1.21
C LEU A 13 13.73 22.51 2.11
N THR A 14 14.22 23.60 2.71
CA THR A 14 15.25 23.51 3.75
C THR A 14 14.69 22.86 5.02
N PRO A 15 15.54 22.24 5.86
CA PRO A 15 15.11 21.64 7.13
C PRO A 15 14.33 22.61 8.04
N ASP A 16 14.65 23.90 7.99
CA ASP A 16 13.98 24.94 8.79
C ASP A 16 12.48 25.07 8.48
N PHE A 17 12.05 24.72 7.26
CA PHE A 17 10.63 24.72 6.91
C PHE A 17 9.82 23.69 7.68
N ILE A 18 10.45 22.61 8.18
CA ILE A 18 9.74 21.56 8.93
C ILE A 18 9.13 22.14 10.21
N GLU A 19 9.87 23.01 10.92
CA GLU A 19 9.37 23.66 12.14
C GLU A 19 8.25 24.66 11.84
N VAL A 20 8.34 25.38 10.71
CA VAL A 20 7.28 26.29 10.25
C VAL A 20 6.01 25.52 9.88
N ILE A 21 6.16 24.43 9.13
CA ILE A 21 5.08 23.51 8.75
C ILE A 21 4.41 22.98 10.02
N LYS A 22 5.20 22.49 10.98
CA LYS A 22 4.69 21.98 12.25
C LYS A 22 3.89 23.06 12.99
N ALA A 23 4.43 24.27 13.14
CA ALA A 23 3.74 25.37 13.79
C ALA A 23 2.39 25.72 13.13
N LYS A 24 2.33 25.67 11.79
CA LYS A 24 1.10 25.95 11.01
C LYS A 24 0.07 24.81 11.06
N LEU A 25 0.51 23.58 11.32
CA LEU A 25 -0.37 22.40 11.41
C LEU A 25 -0.87 22.12 12.82
N VAL A 26 -0.20 22.61 13.88
CA VAL A 26 -0.63 22.42 15.27
C VAL A 26 -2.09 22.84 15.44
N GLY A 27 -2.89 21.96 16.05
CA GLY A 27 -4.31 22.14 16.28
C GLY A 27 -5.22 21.64 15.16
N LYS A 28 -4.69 21.43 13.94
CA LYS A 28 -5.42 20.85 12.80
C LYS A 28 -5.58 19.34 12.94
N GLU A 29 -6.69 18.84 12.43
CA GLU A 29 -6.95 17.42 12.26
C GLU A 29 -6.51 17.00 10.85
N ILE A 30 -5.78 15.90 10.76
CA ILE A 30 -5.15 15.41 9.53
C ILE A 30 -5.43 13.91 9.41
N LYS A 31 -5.79 13.46 8.21
CA LYS A 31 -5.94 12.04 7.88
C LYS A 31 -5.02 11.63 6.74
N GLU A 32 -4.58 10.38 6.75
CA GLU A 32 -3.93 9.75 5.59
C GLU A 32 -4.74 9.95 4.30
N GLY A 33 -4.06 10.39 3.24
CA GLY A 33 -4.64 10.67 1.94
C GLY A 33 -5.12 12.11 1.74
N ASP A 34 -5.25 12.91 2.80
CA ASP A 34 -5.68 14.31 2.70
C ASP A 34 -4.64 15.18 1.97
N THR A 35 -5.10 16.27 1.38
CA THR A 35 -4.24 17.38 0.95
C THR A 35 -4.40 18.53 1.93
N VAL A 36 -3.29 18.99 2.52
CA VAL A 36 -3.26 20.13 3.43
C VAL A 36 -2.63 21.34 2.75
N GLU A 37 -3.24 22.50 2.97
CA GLU A 37 -2.73 23.78 2.50
C GLU A 37 -1.96 24.48 3.62
N ILE A 38 -0.72 24.87 3.31
CA ILE A 38 0.20 25.49 4.26
C ILE A 38 0.77 26.74 3.61
N GLU A 39 0.55 27.88 4.26
CA GLU A 39 1.14 29.14 3.83
C GLU A 39 2.61 29.22 4.28
N LEU A 40 3.52 29.22 3.30
CA LEU A 40 4.96 29.37 3.47
C LEU A 40 5.44 30.56 2.63
N LEU A 41 6.11 31.53 3.28
CA LEU A 41 6.63 32.75 2.62
C LEU A 41 5.58 33.52 1.79
N GLY A 42 4.34 33.59 2.28
CA GLY A 42 3.24 34.28 1.61
C GLY A 42 2.66 33.53 0.40
N LYS A 43 3.07 32.27 0.18
CA LYS A 43 2.48 31.38 -0.83
C LYS A 43 1.76 30.23 -0.14
N VAL A 44 0.56 29.91 -0.63
CA VAL A 44 -0.16 28.71 -0.21
C VAL A 44 0.40 27.53 -0.98
N LEU A 45 1.05 26.61 -0.26
CA LEU A 45 1.64 25.40 -0.82
C LEU A 45 0.86 24.17 -0.37
N GLN A 46 0.69 23.22 -1.28
CA GLN A 46 -0.08 22.01 -1.04
C GLN A 46 0.84 20.85 -0.71
N PHE A 47 0.45 20.09 0.32
CA PHE A 47 1.15 18.89 0.75
C PHE A 47 0.15 17.74 0.87
N LYS A 48 0.49 16.58 0.32
CA LYS A 48 -0.30 15.37 0.50
C LYS A 48 0.15 14.63 1.75
N VAL A 49 -0.80 14.15 2.54
CA VAL A 49 -0.54 13.35 3.75
C VAL A 49 -0.32 11.91 3.31
N MET A 50 0.94 11.50 3.30
CA MET A 50 1.35 10.16 2.86
C MET A 50 1.13 9.11 3.94
N TYR A 51 1.35 9.50 5.20
CA TYR A 51 1.22 8.62 6.35
C TYR A 51 0.88 9.41 7.60
N SER A 52 0.04 8.86 8.48
CA SER A 52 -0.22 9.43 9.79
C SER A 52 -0.49 8.35 10.83
N GLU A 53 0.15 8.47 11.99
CA GLU A 53 -0.04 7.56 13.11
C GLU A 53 -0.44 8.36 14.36
N PRO A 54 -1.68 8.22 14.86
CA PRO A 54 -2.79 7.39 14.32
C PRO A 54 -3.35 7.88 12.96
N LYS A 55 -4.12 7.03 12.26
CA LYS A 55 -4.71 7.32 10.92
C LYS A 55 -5.50 8.64 10.83
N LEU A 56 -6.11 9.05 11.93
CA LEU A 56 -6.73 10.36 12.10
C LEU A 56 -6.03 11.02 13.30
N ILE A 57 -5.33 12.12 13.05
CA ILE A 57 -4.45 12.74 14.05
C ILE A 57 -4.74 14.23 14.20
N ARG A 58 -4.89 14.67 15.45
CA ARG A 58 -4.83 16.09 15.77
C ARG A 58 -3.40 16.50 16.09
N VAL A 59 -2.79 17.30 15.23
CA VAL A 59 -1.38 17.68 15.34
C VAL A 59 -1.14 18.50 16.60
N ASN A 60 -0.12 18.13 17.35
CA ASN A 60 0.32 18.82 18.56
C ASN A 60 1.85 19.02 18.57
N LYS A 61 2.37 19.69 19.60
CA LYS A 61 3.81 19.99 19.73
C LYS A 61 4.72 18.75 19.74
N ASN A 62 4.21 17.60 20.13
CA ASN A 62 4.93 16.33 20.19
C ASN A 62 4.77 15.50 18.92
N THR A 63 3.97 15.96 17.96
CA THR A 63 3.79 15.27 16.68
C THR A 63 5.06 15.43 15.84
N LYS A 64 5.62 14.31 15.39
CA LYS A 64 6.78 14.30 14.49
C LYS A 64 6.30 14.54 13.06
N ILE A 65 6.84 15.57 12.41
CA ILE A 65 6.59 15.86 10.99
C ILE A 65 7.82 15.44 10.19
N GLU A 66 7.60 14.70 9.11
CA GLU A 66 8.62 14.29 8.14
C GLU A 66 8.18 14.66 6.72
N LEU A 67 9.14 14.93 5.84
CA LEU A 67 8.91 15.17 4.42
C LEU A 67 9.43 13.99 3.62
N THR A 68 8.70 13.58 2.59
CA THR A 68 9.10 12.54 1.64
C THR A 68 8.95 13.03 0.21
N GLU A 69 9.89 12.64 -0.64
CA GLU A 69 9.74 12.75 -2.10
C GLU A 69 9.03 11.51 -2.68
N GLU A 70 9.16 10.37 -1.98
CA GLU A 70 8.59 9.09 -2.38
C GLU A 70 7.10 9.00 -2.07
N GLU A 71 6.32 8.45 -3.01
CA GLU A 71 4.94 8.04 -2.76
C GLU A 71 4.90 6.60 -2.26
N ILE A 72 4.58 6.42 -0.98
CA ILE A 72 4.25 5.11 -0.42
C ILE A 72 2.74 4.91 -0.56
N PHE A 73 2.34 3.96 -1.40
CA PHE A 73 0.96 3.51 -1.49
C PHE A 73 0.79 2.23 -0.69
N SER A 74 -0.19 2.19 0.20
CA SER A 74 -0.58 0.96 0.90
C SER A 74 -2.00 0.58 0.49
N LEU A 75 -2.19 -0.70 0.23
CA LEU A 75 -3.49 -1.29 -0.07
C LEU A 75 -3.67 -2.50 0.84
N THR A 76 -4.76 -2.51 1.59
CA THR A 76 -5.20 -3.68 2.36
C THR A 76 -6.34 -4.33 1.60
N LEU A 77 -6.22 -5.63 1.34
CA LEU A 77 -7.29 -6.43 0.76
C LEU A 77 -7.84 -7.34 1.85
N ASP A 78 -9.11 -7.17 2.17
CA ASP A 78 -9.81 -8.02 3.13
C ASP A 78 -10.29 -9.30 2.44
N PHE A 79 -10.08 -10.45 3.10
CA PHE A 79 -10.53 -11.75 2.64
C PHE A 79 -11.25 -12.49 3.77
N ASP A 80 -12.40 -13.08 3.46
CA ASP A 80 -13.15 -13.93 4.41
C ASP A 80 -12.45 -15.28 4.66
N GLU A 81 -11.52 -15.66 3.77
CA GLU A 81 -10.76 -16.90 3.82
C GLU A 81 -9.32 -16.64 4.25
N GLU A 82 -8.75 -17.55 5.02
CA GLU A 82 -7.36 -17.48 5.46
C GLU A 82 -6.39 -17.64 4.27
N ILE A 83 -5.43 -16.71 4.16
CA ILE A 83 -4.31 -16.82 3.22
C ILE A 83 -3.32 -17.83 3.80
N LYS A 84 -3.05 -18.90 3.06
CA LYS A 84 -2.09 -19.95 3.46
C LYS A 84 -0.66 -19.60 3.07
N ASP A 85 -0.46 -18.98 1.92
CA ASP A 85 0.86 -18.56 1.44
C ASP A 85 0.77 -17.42 0.42
N VAL A 86 1.87 -16.69 0.23
CA VAL A 86 2.01 -15.60 -0.74
C VAL A 86 3.34 -15.69 -1.47
N PHE A 87 3.27 -15.70 -2.80
CA PHE A 87 4.43 -15.67 -3.68
C PHE A 87 4.51 -14.35 -4.43
N LEU A 88 5.72 -13.78 -4.48
CA LEU A 88 6.00 -12.52 -5.14
C LEU A 88 6.86 -12.76 -6.39
N SER A 89 6.44 -12.20 -7.51
CA SER A 89 7.24 -12.09 -8.73
C SER A 89 7.42 -10.62 -9.11
N LYS A 90 8.21 -10.35 -10.17
CA LYS A 90 8.41 -8.97 -10.67
C LYS A 90 7.11 -8.28 -11.07
N LYS A 91 6.09 -9.03 -11.51
CA LYS A 91 4.83 -8.48 -12.04
C LYS A 91 3.59 -8.87 -11.24
N TRP A 92 3.69 -9.96 -10.48
CA TRP A 92 2.53 -10.65 -9.93
C TRP A 92 2.68 -10.89 -8.42
N ILE A 93 1.54 -10.82 -7.72
CA ILE A 93 1.39 -11.25 -6.33
C ILE A 93 0.41 -12.42 -6.37
N ILE A 94 0.85 -13.61 -5.93
CA ILE A 94 0.06 -14.84 -5.99
C ILE A 94 -0.28 -15.22 -4.55
N ALA A 95 -1.56 -15.16 -4.18
CA ALA A 95 -2.05 -15.57 -2.88
C ALA A 95 -2.72 -16.95 -2.98
N LEU A 96 -2.30 -17.87 -2.11
CA LEU A 96 -2.84 -19.21 -2.01
C LEU A 96 -3.76 -19.30 -0.79
N PHE A 97 -4.92 -19.90 -0.98
CA PHE A 97 -5.87 -20.26 0.07
C PHE A 97 -6.07 -21.78 0.04
N GLU A 98 -6.85 -22.30 0.99
CA GLU A 98 -7.11 -23.75 1.14
C GLU A 98 -7.48 -24.44 -0.19
N ASN A 99 -8.37 -23.83 -0.98
CA ASN A 99 -8.85 -24.39 -2.24
C ASN A 99 -8.91 -23.36 -3.36
N LYS A 100 -8.10 -22.30 -3.30
CA LYS A 100 -8.19 -21.16 -4.23
C LYS A 100 -6.82 -20.56 -4.53
N VAL A 101 -6.63 -20.18 -5.78
CA VAL A 101 -5.47 -19.39 -6.24
C VAL A 101 -5.95 -18.03 -6.72
N LEU A 102 -5.36 -16.97 -6.16
CA LEU A 102 -5.60 -15.58 -6.54
C LEU A 102 -4.30 -14.98 -7.09
N ILE A 103 -4.37 -14.38 -8.27
CA ILE A 103 -3.25 -13.64 -8.87
C ILE A 103 -3.64 -12.18 -8.97
N LEU A 104 -2.80 -11.31 -8.42
CA LEU A 104 -2.91 -9.86 -8.48
C LEU A 104 -1.75 -9.29 -9.28
N ASN A 105 -1.96 -8.12 -9.90
CA ASN A 105 -0.85 -7.30 -10.36
C ASN A 105 -0.22 -6.51 -9.20
N GLN A 106 0.87 -5.77 -9.46
CA GLN A 106 1.55 -4.93 -8.45
C GLN A 106 0.68 -3.82 -7.83
N LYS A 107 -0.48 -3.51 -8.42
CA LYS A 107 -1.44 -2.53 -7.89
C LYS A 107 -2.54 -3.18 -7.05
N GLY A 108 -2.50 -4.51 -6.85
CA GLY A 108 -3.52 -5.28 -6.13
C GLY A 108 -4.79 -5.55 -6.92
N HIS A 109 -4.82 -5.28 -8.24
CA HIS A 109 -5.97 -5.64 -9.06
C HIS A 109 -5.99 -7.16 -9.33
N LYS A 110 -7.17 -7.78 -9.19
CA LYS A 110 -7.37 -9.21 -9.46
C LYS A 110 -7.23 -9.49 -10.96
N ILE A 111 -6.29 -10.36 -11.31
CA ILE A 111 -6.02 -10.81 -12.68
C ILE A 111 -6.59 -12.21 -12.91
N PHE A 112 -6.50 -13.07 -11.88
CA PHE A 112 -7.03 -14.43 -11.91
C PHE A 112 -7.54 -14.79 -10.51
N ASN A 113 -8.67 -15.51 -10.45
CA ASN A 113 -9.25 -15.95 -9.19
C ASN A 113 -10.05 -17.23 -9.44
N GLN A 114 -9.49 -18.38 -9.05
CA GLN A 114 -10.13 -19.68 -9.28
C GLN A 114 -10.06 -20.55 -8.04
N ARG A 115 -11.19 -21.18 -7.74
CA ARG A 115 -11.28 -22.28 -6.79
C ARG A 115 -11.02 -23.62 -7.49
N PHE A 116 -10.40 -24.54 -6.78
CA PHE A 116 -10.05 -25.88 -7.23
C PHE A 116 -10.57 -26.89 -6.22
N ASP A 117 -11.32 -27.90 -6.69
CA ASP A 117 -11.77 -28.99 -5.85
C ASP A 117 -10.57 -29.85 -5.42
N ASN A 118 -10.45 -30.13 -4.11
CA ASN A 118 -9.35 -30.90 -3.54
C ASN A 118 -7.96 -30.41 -4.01
N LEU A 119 -7.70 -29.10 -3.90
CA LEU A 119 -6.40 -28.52 -4.17
C LEU A 119 -5.33 -29.22 -3.32
N ARG A 120 -4.34 -29.80 -3.98
CA ARG A 120 -3.31 -30.60 -3.32
C ARG A 120 -1.97 -29.88 -3.27
N GLU A 121 -1.57 -29.28 -4.38
CA GLU A 121 -0.25 -28.65 -4.50
C GLU A 121 -0.30 -27.53 -5.55
N VAL A 122 0.44 -26.46 -5.27
CA VAL A 122 0.68 -25.37 -6.22
C VAL A 122 2.19 -25.20 -6.36
N LYS A 123 2.68 -25.28 -7.60
CA LYS A 123 4.08 -25.01 -7.95
C LYS A 123 4.16 -23.74 -8.78
N ILE A 124 5.10 -22.88 -8.44
CA ILE A 124 5.24 -21.58 -9.08
C ILE A 124 6.66 -21.46 -9.63
N SER A 125 6.72 -21.09 -10.90
CA SER A 125 7.92 -20.65 -11.62
C SER A 125 7.62 -19.27 -12.22
N ASP A 126 8.65 -18.49 -12.58
CA ASP A 126 8.56 -17.05 -12.91
C ASP A 126 7.31 -16.64 -13.71
N GLU A 127 6.97 -17.41 -14.76
CA GLU A 127 5.85 -17.12 -15.67
C GLU A 127 4.82 -18.26 -15.75
N THR A 128 4.89 -19.25 -14.85
CA THR A 128 4.00 -20.42 -14.91
C THR A 128 3.63 -20.92 -13.53
N ILE A 129 2.33 -21.06 -13.29
CA ILE A 129 1.76 -21.66 -12.10
C ILE A 129 1.14 -22.99 -12.47
N VAL A 130 1.50 -24.04 -11.75
CA VAL A 130 0.97 -25.39 -11.91
C VAL A 130 0.18 -25.75 -10.67
N VAL A 131 -1.10 -26.07 -10.85
CA VAL A 131 -2.02 -26.46 -9.77
C VAL A 131 -2.39 -27.92 -9.95
N ILE A 132 -2.11 -28.74 -8.94
CA ILE A 132 -2.51 -30.14 -8.86
C ILE A 132 -3.76 -30.22 -7.97
N HIS A 133 -4.86 -30.72 -8.52
CA HIS A 133 -6.18 -30.75 -7.86
C HIS A 133 -6.95 -32.02 -8.23
N ASP A 134 -8.18 -32.15 -7.71
CA ASP A 134 -9.06 -33.31 -7.93
C ASP A 134 -8.36 -34.62 -7.53
N ASP A 135 -7.89 -34.68 -6.28
CA ASP A 135 -7.10 -35.77 -5.69
C ASP A 135 -5.80 -36.09 -6.46
N GLY A 136 -5.27 -35.12 -7.21
CA GLY A 136 -4.09 -35.27 -8.05
C GLY A 136 -4.34 -35.86 -9.43
N LYS A 137 -5.60 -35.95 -9.85
CA LYS A 137 -5.98 -36.42 -11.20
C LYS A 137 -6.01 -35.30 -12.23
N LYS A 138 -6.06 -34.04 -11.79
CA LYS A 138 -6.06 -32.87 -12.67
C LYS A 138 -4.85 -31.97 -12.44
N LEU A 139 -4.36 -31.45 -13.55
CA LEU A 139 -3.28 -30.48 -13.62
C LEU A 139 -3.83 -29.25 -14.35
N THR A 140 -3.78 -28.08 -13.71
CA THR A 140 -4.06 -26.80 -14.36
C THR A 140 -2.77 -26.00 -14.47
N ILE A 141 -2.46 -25.57 -15.69
CA ILE A 141 -1.29 -24.73 -15.99
C ILE A 141 -1.80 -23.34 -16.30
N ILE A 142 -1.28 -22.33 -15.59
CA ILE A 142 -1.63 -20.92 -15.76
C ILE A 142 -0.36 -20.19 -16.22
N HIS A 143 -0.42 -19.58 -17.40
CA HIS A 143 0.63 -18.73 -17.94
C HIS A 143 0.34 -17.27 -17.63
N ILE A 144 1.35 -16.53 -17.15
CA ILE A 144 1.23 -15.15 -16.65
C ILE A 144 2.41 -14.28 -17.10
#